data_AF-A0A7Y2N5M0-F1
#
_entry.id   AF-A0A7Y2N5M0-F1
#
_cell.length_a   1.000
_cell.length_b   1.000
_cell.length_c   1.000
_cell.angle_alpha   90.00
_cell.angle_beta   90.00
_cell.angle_gamma   90.00
#
_symmetry.space_group_name_H-M   'P 1'
#
loop_
_entity.id
_entity.type
_entity.pdbx_description
1 polymer ?
#
loop_
_entity_poly.entity_id
_entity_poly.type
_entity_poly.pdbx_seq_one_letter_code
_entity_poly.pdbx_strand_id
1 'polypeptide(L)'
;SDKDSIRGAALNLMRFFEDESCGQCTPCRVGTEKAVKLMSAAKWDEDLLRELGDVMASASICGLGQAAPNPLFCLLKYFPEEFP
;
A
#
# COMPACT_ATOMS: atom_id res chain seq x y z
N SER A 1 14.77 5.61 -14.93
CA SER A 1 14.68 6.77 -15.83
C SER A 1 14.08 7.90 -15.04
N ASP A 2 14.48 9.16 -15.18
CA ASP A 2 13.87 10.28 -14.43
C ASP A 2 12.43 10.61 -14.89
N LYS A 3 11.84 9.70 -15.67
CA LYS A 3 10.49 9.75 -16.24
C LYS A 3 9.53 8.77 -15.55
N ASP A 4 10.03 7.91 -14.67
CA ASP A 4 9.23 6.88 -14.00
C ASP A 4 8.49 7.49 -12.80
N SER A 5 7.18 7.24 -12.68
CA SER A 5 6.40 7.70 -11.53
C SER A 5 6.52 6.72 -10.37
N ILE A 6 7.15 7.15 -9.27
CA ILE A 6 7.29 6.33 -8.06
C ILE A 6 5.91 6.07 -7.42
N ARG A 7 5.02 7.07 -7.40
CA ARG A 7 3.62 6.90 -6.97
C ARG A 7 2.89 5.87 -7.83
N GLY A 8 3.07 5.95 -9.15
CA GLY A 8 2.53 4.97 -10.09
C GLY A 8 3.02 3.56 -9.82
N ALA A 9 4.33 3.39 -9.56
CA ALA A 9 4.92 2.11 -9.23
C ALA A 9 4.37 1.54 -7.91
N ALA A 10 4.25 2.35 -6.85
CA ALA A 10 3.69 1.92 -5.58
C ALA A 10 2.21 1.54 -5.69
N LEU A 11 1.40 2.31 -6.43
CA LEU A 11 0.01 1.97 -6.69
C LEU A 11 -0.11 0.66 -7.49
N ASN A 12 0.75 0.45 -8.49
CA ASN A 12 0.77 -0.79 -9.25
C ASN A 12 1.12 -2.00 -8.37
N LEU A 13 2.11 -1.87 -7.49
CA LEU A 13 2.45 -2.93 -6.52
C LEU A 13 1.30 -3.19 -5.54
N MET A 14 0.60 -2.15 -5.07
CA MET A 14 -0.55 -2.33 -4.18
C MET A 14 -1.70 -3.07 -4.86
N ARG A 15 -1.96 -2.79 -6.15
CA ARG A 15 -2.94 -3.55 -6.96
C ARG A 15 -2.55 -5.01 -7.12
N PHE A 16 -1.27 -5.32 -7.30
CA PHE A 16 -0.81 -6.70 -7.30
C PHE A 16 -1.14 -7.41 -5.98
N PHE A 17 -0.93 -6.77 -4.82
CA PHE A 17 -1.30 -7.35 -3.52
C PHE A 17 -2.82 -7.45 -3.32
N GLU A 18 -3.60 -6.55 -3.91
CA GLU A 18 -5.07 -6.67 -3.97
C GLU A 18 -5.49 -7.92 -4.76
N ASP A 19 -4.95 -8.09 -5.97
CA ASP A 19 -5.29 -9.20 -6.88
C ASP A 19 -4.80 -10.57 -6.36
N GLU A 20 -3.61 -10.63 -5.75
CA GLU A 20 -3.02 -11.87 -5.23
C GLU A 20 -3.49 -12.22 -3.80
N SER A 21 -4.40 -11.42 -3.23
CA SER A 21 -4.97 -11.73 -1.93
C SER A 21 -5.74 -13.06 -1.98
N CYS A 22 -5.31 -14.05 -1.18
CA CYS A 22 -6.07 -15.31 -1.04
C CYS A 22 -7.43 -15.13 -0.31
N GLY A 23 -7.68 -13.94 0.25
CA GLY A 23 -8.94 -13.56 0.87
C GLY A 23 -9.15 -13.98 2.33
N GLN A 24 -8.23 -14.77 2.90
CA GLN A 24 -8.43 -15.42 4.21
C GLN A 24 -8.42 -14.45 5.41
N CYS A 25 -7.56 -13.42 5.41
CA CYS A 25 -7.50 -12.44 6.49
C CYS A 25 -8.03 -11.08 6.03
N THR A 26 -8.92 -10.49 6.82
CA THR A 26 -9.50 -9.14 6.60
C THR A 26 -8.45 -8.05 6.40
N PRO A 27 -7.38 -7.94 7.22
CA PRO A 27 -6.36 -6.90 7.01
C PRO A 27 -5.74 -6.96 5.61
N CYS A 28 -5.45 -8.15 5.07
CA CYS A 28 -4.98 -8.27 3.70
C CYS A 28 -6.11 -7.99 2.70
N ARG A 29 -7.20 -8.77 2.70
CA ARG A 29 -8.26 -8.72 1.67
C ARG A 29 -8.92 -7.34 1.53
N VAL A 30 -9.27 -6.73 2.66
CA VAL A 30 -9.98 -5.44 2.66
C VAL A 30 -8.98 -4.29 2.77
N GLY A 31 -7.83 -4.50 3.40
CA GLY A 31 -6.81 -3.47 3.53
C GLY A 31 -6.16 -3.12 2.21
N THR A 32 -5.82 -4.09 1.36
CA THR A 32 -5.27 -3.81 0.02
C THR A 32 -6.27 -3.07 -0.87
N GLU A 33 -7.54 -3.50 -0.89
CA GLU A 33 -8.63 -2.79 -1.60
C GLU A 33 -8.76 -1.33 -1.15
N LYS A 34 -8.76 -1.10 0.18
CA LYS A 34 -8.80 0.26 0.75
C LYS A 34 -7.56 1.07 0.39
N ALA A 35 -6.37 0.48 0.49
CA ALA A 35 -5.11 1.12 0.14
C ALA A 35 -5.08 1.54 -1.33
N VAL A 36 -5.50 0.67 -2.26
CA VAL A 36 -5.61 0.99 -3.70
C VAL A 36 -6.55 2.17 -3.93
N LYS A 37 -7.71 2.21 -3.25
CA LYS A 37 -8.66 3.33 -3.35
C LYS A 37 -8.07 4.64 -2.85
N LEU A 38 -7.43 4.63 -1.68
CA LEU A 38 -6.78 5.80 -1.08
C LEU A 38 -5.60 6.30 -1.94
N MET A 39 -4.78 5.38 -2.44
CA MET A 39 -3.62 5.69 -3.31
C MET A 39 -4.03 6.12 -4.72
N SER A 40 -5.27 5.83 -5.16
CA SER A 40 -5.79 6.31 -6.45
C SER A 40 -6.36 7.73 -6.38
N ALA A 41 -6.47 8.31 -5.17
CA ALA A 41 -6.90 9.69 -5.00
C ALA A 41 -5.79 10.69 -5.39
N ALA A 42 -6.17 11.90 -5.79
CA ALA A 42 -5.21 12.95 -6.14
C ALA A 42 -4.31 13.34 -4.95
N LYS A 43 -4.93 13.46 -3.76
CA LYS A 43 -4.23 13.68 -2.49
C LYS A 43 -4.34 12.43 -1.64
N TRP A 44 -3.20 11.96 -1.15
CA TRP A 44 -3.13 10.80 -0.26
C TRP A 44 -3.31 11.27 1.18
N ASP A 45 -4.08 10.52 1.95
CA ASP A 45 -4.16 10.67 3.40
C ASP A 45 -3.04 9.82 4.01
N GLU A 46 -1.88 10.44 4.26
CA GLU A 46 -0.69 9.74 4.76
C GLU A 46 -0.96 9.03 6.10
N ASP A 47 -1.60 9.73 7.04
CA ASP A 47 -1.84 9.20 8.38
C ASP A 47 -2.74 7.97 8.32
N LEU A 48 -3.83 8.04 7.55
CA LEU A 48 -4.74 6.92 7.35
C LEU A 48 -4.06 5.76 6.61
N LEU A 49 -3.27 6.05 5.57
CA LEU A 49 -2.53 5.03 4.83
C LEU A 49 -1.50 4.32 5.71
N ARG A 50 -0.82 5.07 6.59
CA ARG A 50 0.17 4.54 7.53
C ARG A 50 -0.51 3.66 8.58
N GLU A 51 -1.59 4.13 9.19
CA GLU A 51 -2.39 3.35 10.16
C GLU A 51 -2.89 2.04 9.52
N LEU A 52 -3.45 2.12 8.31
CA LEU A 52 -3.90 0.95 7.56
C LEU A 52 -2.75 -0.02 7.29
N GLY A 53 -1.60 0.51 6.86
CA GLY A 53 -0.40 -0.28 6.59
C GLY A 53 0.12 -1.00 7.83
N ASP A 54 0.13 -0.35 8.99
CA ASP A 54 0.58 -0.96 10.25
C ASP A 54 -0.35 -2.10 10.69
N VAL A 55 -1.66 -1.95 10.51
CA VAL A 55 -2.63 -3.02 10.74
C VAL A 55 -2.42 -4.18 9.76
N MET A 56 -2.17 -3.89 8.47
CA MET A 56 -1.87 -4.92 7.47
C MET A 56 -0.60 -5.70 7.83
N ALA A 57 0.46 -5.00 8.23
CA ALA A 57 1.75 -5.59 8.57
C ALA A 57 1.69 -6.48 9.83
N SER A 58 0.92 -6.06 10.84
CA SER A 58 0.86 -6.74 12.15
C SER A 58 -0.21 -7.82 12.26
N ALA A 59 -1.35 -7.68 11.56
CA ALA A 59 -2.52 -8.54 11.72
C ALA A 59 -2.75 -9.52 10.55
N SER A 60 -1.96 -9.44 9.47
CA SER A 60 -2.04 -10.43 8.39
C SER A 60 -1.42 -11.77 8.78
N ILE A 61 -2.10 -12.86 8.40
CA ILE A 61 -1.75 -14.23 8.81
C ILE A 61 -0.52 -14.77 8.06
N CYS A 62 -0.24 -14.28 6.85
CA CYS A 62 0.85 -14.77 6.01
C CYS A 62 1.78 -13.63 5.55
N GLY A 63 2.97 -14.01 5.08
CA GLY A 63 3.99 -13.06 4.63
C GLY A 63 3.55 -12.15 3.48
N LEU A 64 2.63 -12.59 2.61
CA LEU A 64 2.10 -11.75 1.53
C LEU A 64 1.33 -10.54 2.10
N GLY A 65 0.39 -10.78 3.01
CA GLY A 65 -0.40 -9.71 3.62
C GLY A 65 0.44 -8.81 4.53
N GLN A 66 1.43 -9.38 5.21
CA GLN A 66 2.36 -8.61 6.05
C GLN A 66 3.27 -7.69 5.22
N ALA A 67 3.64 -8.12 4.01
CA ALA A 67 4.50 -7.37 3.09
C ALA A 67 3.73 -6.42 2.16
N ALA A 68 2.41 -6.58 2.02
CA ALA A 68 1.56 -5.73 1.19
C ALA A 68 1.72 -4.20 1.41
N PRO A 69 1.92 -3.68 2.64
CA PRO A 69 2.12 -2.25 2.85
C PRO A 69 3.55 -1.75 2.56
N ASN A 70 4.51 -2.64 2.25
CA ASN A 70 5.90 -2.24 2.00
C ASN A 70 6.08 -1.24 0.86
N PRO A 71 5.38 -1.31 -0.28
CA PRO A 71 5.50 -0.30 -1.33
C PRO A 71 5.18 1.11 -0.83
N LEU A 72 4.14 1.24 0.01
CA LEU A 72 3.76 2.49 0.65
C LEU A 72 4.84 2.96 1.63
N PHE A 73 5.31 2.09 2.53
CA PHE A 73 6.34 2.44 3.50
C PHE A 73 7.67 2.83 2.87
N CYS A 74 8.07 2.15 1.80
CA CYS A 74 9.25 2.52 1.03
C CYS A 74 9.09 3.91 0.39
N LEU A 75 7.92 4.20 -0.18
CA LEU A 75 7.65 5.51 -0.77
C LEU A 75 7.75 6.62 0.29
N LEU A 76 7.08 6.44 1.44
CA LEU A 76 7.12 7.38 2.57
C LEU A 76 8.53 7.60 3.13
N LYS A 77 9.36 6.55 3.17
CA LYS A 77 10.70 6.61 3.75
C LYS A 77 11.75 7.19 2.80
N TYR A 78 11.69 6.81 1.52
CA TYR A 78 12.77 7.07 0.56
C TYR A 78 12.42 8.16 -0.46
N PHE A 79 11.13 8.48 -0.62
CA PHE A 79 10.63 9.51 -1.54
C PHE A 79 9.60 10.42 -0.87
N PRO A 80 9.94 11.06 0.27
CA PRO A 80 9.01 11.96 0.98
C PRO A 80 8.53 13.12 0.11
N GLU A 81 9.30 13.54 -0.90
CA GLU A 81 8.96 14.61 -1.85
C GLU A 81 7.79 14.27 -2.80
N GLU A 82 7.45 12.99 -2.95
CA GLU A 82 6.34 12.54 -3.79
C GLU A 82 4.98 12.66 -3.07
N PHE A 83 4.99 12.87 -1.74
CA PHE A 83 3.79 13.15 -0.96
C PHE A 83 3.50 14.66 -0.94
N PRO A 84 2.28 15.08 -1.30
CA PRO A 84 1.87 16.49 -1.27
C PRO A 84 1.59 17.02 0.15
#